data_AF-A0A2C7A793-F1
#
_entry.id   AF-A0A2C7A793-F1
#
_cell.length_a   1.000
_cell.length_b   1.000
_cell.length_c   1.000
_cell.angle_alpha   90.00
_cell.angle_beta   90.00
_cell.angle_gamma   90.00
#
_symmetry.space_group_name_H-M   'P 1'
#
loop_
_entity.id
_entity.type
_entity.pdbx_description
1 polymer ?
#
loop_
_entity_poly.entity_id
_entity_poly.type
_entity_poly.pdbx_seq_one_letter_code
_entity_poly.pdbx_strand_id
1 'polypeptide(L)'
;MSPKDPEKMVMATAYAMAMADGGVGTPRVVRLYVDDARKVLVDVLKAAKRQQWELSEMLLALDPPKPKPKPWEKYQGPLPSRREP
;
A
#
# COMPACT_ATOMS: atom_id res chain seq x y z
N MET A 1 3.88 17.30 5.66
CA MET A 1 4.16 16.60 6.94
C MET A 1 3.37 15.30 6.91
N SER A 2 4.03 14.14 6.91
CA SER A 2 3.31 12.86 7.09
C SER A 2 2.55 12.89 8.41
N PRO A 3 1.32 12.39 8.48
CA PRO A 3 0.60 12.35 9.74
C PRO A 3 1.38 11.48 10.71
N LYS A 4 1.75 12.01 11.87
CA LYS A 4 2.38 11.25 12.97
C LYS A 4 1.37 10.36 13.71
N ASP A 5 0.12 10.36 13.24
CA ASP A 5 -1.03 9.69 13.81
C ASP A 5 -1.45 8.56 12.87
N PRO A 6 -1.31 7.28 13.29
CA PRO A 6 -1.65 6.12 12.46
C PRO A 6 -3.09 6.16 11.94
N GLU A 7 -4.04 6.70 12.71
CA GLU A 7 -5.44 6.81 12.28
C GLU A 7 -5.56 7.78 11.11
N LYS A 8 -4.89 8.93 11.18
CA LYS A 8 -4.85 9.91 10.09
C LYS A 8 -4.13 9.37 8.86
N MET A 9 -3.09 8.55 9.03
CA MET A 9 -2.43 7.87 7.91
C MET A 9 -3.40 6.92 7.20
N VAL A 10 -4.09 6.06 7.95
CA VAL A 10 -5.06 5.10 7.38
C VAL A 10 -6.18 5.83 6.65
N MET A 11 -6.74 6.89 7.24
CA MET A 11 -7.80 7.69 6.61
C MET A 11 -7.33 8.38 5.32
N ALA A 12 -6.12 8.95 5.31
CA ALA A 12 -5.55 9.58 4.12
C ALA A 12 -5.30 8.56 2.99
N THR A 13 -4.77 7.38 3.32
CA THR A 13 -4.56 6.29 2.37
C THR A 13 -5.87 5.76 1.82
N ALA A 14 -6.88 5.53 2.67
CA ALA A 14 -8.21 5.11 2.24
C ALA A 14 -8.89 6.15 1.32
N TYR A 15 -8.71 7.44 1.62
CA TYR A 15 -9.19 8.52 0.76
C TYR A 15 -8.51 8.54 -0.62
N ALA A 16 -7.19 8.36 -0.65
CA ALA A 16 -6.44 8.28 -1.90
C ALA A 16 -6.87 7.07 -2.75
N MET A 17 -7.10 5.90 -2.13
CA MET A 17 -7.61 4.71 -2.83
C MET A 17 -9.02 4.93 -3.38
N ALA A 18 -9.93 5.52 -2.59
CA ALA A 18 -11.26 5.87 -3.04
C ALA A 18 -11.26 6.84 -4.24
N MET A 19 -10.33 7.80 -4.25
CA MET A 19 -10.13 8.72 -5.37
C MET A 19 -9.55 8.02 -6.60
N ALA A 20 -8.62 7.09 -6.44
CA ALA A 20 -8.01 6.34 -7.54
C ALA A 20 -8.99 5.38 -8.22
N ASP A 21 -9.85 4.70 -7.45
CA ASP A 21 -10.76 3.68 -7.99
C ASP A 21 -12.02 4.25 -8.64
N GLY A 22 -12.60 5.31 -8.06
CA GLY A 22 -13.91 5.83 -8.50
C GLY A 22 -13.93 7.32 -8.85
N GLY A 23 -12.81 8.03 -8.70
CA GLY A 23 -12.74 9.49 -8.86
C GLY A 23 -13.49 10.28 -7.78
N VAL A 24 -14.09 9.61 -6.79
CA VAL A 24 -14.91 10.24 -5.74
C VAL A 24 -14.62 9.62 -4.37
N GLY A 25 -13.87 10.34 -3.54
CA GLY A 25 -13.57 10.01 -2.14
C GLY A 25 -14.73 10.27 -1.18
N THR A 26 -15.95 9.81 -1.49
CA THR A 26 -17.10 10.01 -0.58
C THR A 26 -16.85 9.35 0.77
N PRO A 27 -17.33 9.91 1.89
CA PRO A 27 -17.12 9.33 3.23
C PRO A 27 -17.56 7.86 3.34
N ARG A 28 -18.60 7.46 2.60
CA ARG A 28 -19.08 6.07 2.56
C ARG A 28 -18.07 5.13 1.91
N VAL A 29 -17.50 5.53 0.78
CA VAL A 29 -16.49 4.73 0.05
C VAL A 29 -15.19 4.65 0.86
N VAL A 30 -14.74 5.76 1.43
CA VAL A 30 -13.56 5.79 2.31
C VAL A 30 -13.73 4.84 3.50
N ARG A 31 -14.91 4.84 4.12
CA ARG A 31 -15.22 3.93 5.24
C ARG A 31 -15.15 2.45 4.83
N LEU A 32 -15.60 2.10 3.62
CA LEU A 32 -15.48 0.73 3.11
C LEU A 32 -14.01 0.29 3.01
N TYR A 33 -13.13 1.13 2.45
CA TYR A 33 -11.69 0.83 2.40
C TYR A 33 -11.08 0.70 3.79
N VAL A 34 -11.51 1.53 4.75
CA VAL A 34 -11.04 1.44 6.15
C VAL A 34 -11.49 0.13 6.80
N ASP A 35 -12.74 -0.28 6.59
CA ASP A 35 -13.30 -1.51 7.16
C ASP A 35 -12.63 -2.75 6.53
N ASP A 36 -12.41 -2.75 5.22
CA ASP A 36 -11.68 -3.83 4.52
C ASP A 36 -10.22 -3.90 4.98
N ALA A 37 -9.53 -2.77 5.09
CA ALA A 37 -8.17 -2.72 5.61
C ALA A 37 -8.09 -3.26 7.04
N ARG A 38 -9.05 -2.91 7.90
CA ARG A 38 -9.14 -3.43 9.27
C ARG A 38 -9.31 -4.94 9.29
N LYS A 39 -10.19 -5.48 8.43
CA LYS A 39 -10.39 -6.93 8.31
C LYS A 39 -9.09 -7.65 7.92
N VAL A 40 -8.41 -7.16 6.89
CA VAL A 40 -7.13 -7.72 6.43
C VAL A 40 -6.08 -7.69 7.55
N LEU A 41 -5.93 -6.56 8.25
CA LEU A 41 -4.98 -6.44 9.37
C LEU A 41 -5.28 -7.43 10.49
N VAL A 42 -6.56 -7.61 10.84
CA VAL A 42 -6.97 -8.60 11.86
C VAL A 42 -6.63 -10.02 11.42
N ASP A 43 -6.85 -10.36 10.15
CA ASP A 43 -6.55 -11.69 9.63
C ASP A 43 -5.03 -11.95 9.57
N VAL A 44 -4.23 -10.94 9.21
CA VAL A 44 -2.76 -11.00 9.31
C VAL A 44 -2.30 -11.21 10.75
N LEU A 45 -2.86 -10.47 11.71
CA LEU A 45 -2.53 -10.62 13.14
C LEU A 45 -2.89 -12.02 13.67
N LYS A 46 -4.04 -12.57 13.24
CA LYS A 46 -4.42 -13.96 13.58
C LYS A 46 -3.45 -14.96 12.97
N ALA A 47 -3.00 -14.75 11.72
CA ALA A 47 -2.03 -15.61 11.06
C ALA A 47 -0.67 -15.53 11.78
N ALA A 48 -0.19 -14.33 12.07
CA ALA A 48 1.04 -14.08 12.83
C ALA A 48 1.00 -14.77 14.20
N LYS A 49 -0.12 -14.65 14.94
CA LYS A 49 -0.32 -15.34 16.22
C LYS A 49 -0.25 -16.86 16.09
N ARG A 50 -0.87 -17.43 15.05
CA ARG A 50 -0.85 -18.89 14.80
C ARG A 50 0.54 -19.40 14.44
N GLN A 51 1.33 -18.59 13.73
CA GLN A 51 2.68 -18.93 13.30
C GLN A 51 3.77 -18.46 14.27
N GLN A 52 3.39 -17.84 15.39
CA GLN A 52 4.30 -17.25 16.38
C GLN A 52 5.32 -16.29 15.77
N TRP A 53 4.89 -15.44 14.82
CA TRP A 53 5.76 -14.44 14.22
C TRP A 53 6.20 -13.40 15.23
N GLU A 54 7.49 -13.05 15.18
CA GLU A 54 8.02 -11.87 15.84
C GLU A 54 7.58 -10.59 15.10
N LEU A 55 7.60 -9.45 15.80
CA LEU A 55 7.23 -8.14 15.20
C LEU A 55 8.05 -7.83 13.94
N SER A 56 9.33 -8.19 13.92
CA SER A 56 10.21 -8.03 12.77
C SER A 56 9.79 -8.88 11.57
N GLU A 57 9.35 -10.12 11.80
CA GLU A 57 8.88 -11.03 10.75
C GLU A 57 7.55 -10.57 10.17
N MET A 58 6.64 -10.09 11.03
CA MET A 58 5.38 -9.50 10.60
C MET A 58 5.61 -8.23 9.77
N LEU A 59 6.54 -7.37 10.17
CA LEU A 59 6.92 -6.18 9.39
C LEU A 59 7.53 -6.56 8.04
N LEU A 60 8.41 -7.56 8.01
CA LEU A 60 9.01 -8.05 6.76
C LEU A 60 7.95 -8.63 5.80
N ALA A 61 6.94 -9.31 6.33
CA ALA A 61 5.85 -9.87 5.53
C ALA A 61 4.90 -8.80 4.97
N LEU A 62 4.63 -7.74 5.76
CA LEU A 62 3.72 -6.66 5.38
C LEU A 62 4.36 -5.58 4.50
N ASP A 63 5.63 -5.26 4.73
CA ASP A 63 6.42 -4.31 3.95
C ASP A 63 7.71 -5.00 3.48
N PRO A 64 7.60 -5.91 2.48
CA PRO A 64 8.76 -6.61 1.98
C PRO A 64 9.75 -5.60 1.40
N PRO A 65 11.06 -5.78 1.67
CA PRO A 65 12.07 -4.87 1.17
C PRO A 65 11.98 -4.79 -0.35
N LYS A 66 12.01 -3.57 -0.90
CA LYS A 66 11.96 -3.37 -2.34
C LYS A 66 13.05 -4.22 -3.00
N PRO A 67 12.71 -5.04 -4.00
CA PRO A 67 13.70 -5.81 -4.72
C PRO A 67 14.76 -4.86 -5.26
N LYS A 68 16.04 -5.21 -5.10
CA LYS A 68 17.14 -4.41 -5.64
C LYS A 68 16.92 -4.26 -7.15
N PRO A 69 16.98 -3.04 -7.70
CA PRO A 69 16.81 -2.84 -9.13
C PRO A 69 17.86 -3.66 -9.86
N LYS A 70 17.42 -4.41 -10.86
CA LYS A 70 18.32 -5.28 -11.61
C LYS A 70 19.29 -4.39 -12.39
N PRO A 71 20.56 -4.79 -12.60
CA PRO A 71 21.57 -3.94 -13.23
C PRO A 71 21.13 -3.35 -14.58
N TRP A 72 20.31 -4.09 -15.35
CA TRP A 72 19.81 -3.68 -16.66
C TRP A 72 18.66 -2.66 -16.62
N GLU A 73 17.96 -2.48 -15.50
CA GLU A 73 16.89 -1.48 -15.36
C GLU A 73 17.45 -0.05 -15.33
N LYS A 74 18.71 0.12 -14.93
CA LYS A 74 19.41 1.41 -15.00
C LYS A 74 19.70 1.88 -16.42
N TYR A 75 19.63 0.98 -17.40
CA TYR A 75 19.90 1.28 -18.81
C TYR A 75 18.63 1.45 -19.64
N GLN A 76 17.43 1.26 -19.05
CA GLN A 76 16.17 1.68 -19.68
C GLN A 76 16.03 3.20 -19.53
N GLY A 77 16.77 3.94 -20.35
CA GLY A 77 16.51 5.36 -20.60
C GLY A 77 15.10 5.55 -21.17
N PRO A 78 14.62 6.82 -21.26
CA PRO A 78 13.28 7.09 -21.77
C PRO A 78 13.09 6.44 -23.14
N LEU A 79 12.03 5.63 -23.27
CA LEU A 79 11.62 5.08 -24.57
C LEU A 79 11.53 6.25 -25.56
N PRO A 80 12.12 6.13 -26.77
CA PRO A 80 12.01 7.17 -27.77
C PRO A 80 10.52 7.40 -28.03
N SER A 81 10.09 8.64 -27.78
CA SER A 81 8.75 9.11 -28.07
C SER A 81 8.49 8.88 -29.55
N ARG A 82 7.73 7.82 -29.86
CA ARG A 82 7.22 7.53 -31.20
C ARG A 82 6.17 8.59 -31.53
N ARG A 83 6.64 9.79 -31.84
CA ARG A 83 5.91 10.73 -32.69
C ARG A 83 6.07 10.21 -34.10
N GLU A 84 5.11 9.41 -34.54
CA GLU A 84 4.94 9.11 -35.95
C GLU A 84 4.35 10.32 -36.71
N PRO A 85 4.53 10.37 -38.04
CA PRO A 85 4.48 11.58 -38.87
C PRO A 85 3.10 12.24 -39.00
#